data_AF-A0A926KJ84-F1
#
_entry.id   AF-A0A926KJ84-F1
#
_cell.length_a   1.000
_cell.length_b   1.000
_cell.length_c   1.000
_cell.angle_alpha   90.00
_cell.angle_beta   90.00
_cell.angle_gamma   90.00
#
_symmetry.space_group_name_H-M   'P 1'
#
loop_
_entity.id
_entity.type
_entity.pdbx_description
1 polymer ?
#
loop_
_entity_poly.entity_id
_entity_poly.type
_entity_poly.pdbx_seq_one_letter_code
_entity_poly.pdbx_strand_id
1 'polypeptide(L)'
;MDINNLIIENMANPHELERMFRKEPEAFKKSFSYAWEQNPDSQVLAVWYERLHFKETVSTDKASLLKKDFLSMGILAILAGIGSRIIFHFTEQQAIAPINLVFGILPFIAAYFVFNNPPQKNILYTLASLFLISGFYLNMLPLEHKDSIILAYLHLPIFLWVLLGLAFTGNEYGIGSTRLAYLKFNGEFCILYASMAISGMLLTALTMQLFRFVGMDISEFYFKNVVLFGAAALAIVATYLVSKNLRLAKNIAPYIARIFSPLVLATLLVYLVTVIWVGKNPFLDRNFLISFNGILLSVLAVTIFTITESGTDKKKNISDYINFALIVLALIIDSVALSAIVFRLSSYGITPNRLAVLGVNILIWANLIWIMLSYMRFLQNKTGPLAIQDAITKYLPVYGLWAAFVTFTFPLIFY
;
A
#
# COMPACT_ATOMS: atom_id res chain seq x y z
N MET A 1 -16.29 -26.79 -44.87
CA MET A 1 -16.26 -25.43 -45.40
C MET A 1 -14.91 -24.84 -45.04
N ASP A 2 -14.14 -24.44 -46.03
CA ASP A 2 -12.79 -23.92 -45.82
C ASP A 2 -12.88 -22.55 -45.13
N ILE A 3 -12.21 -22.37 -44.00
CA ILE A 3 -12.26 -21.13 -43.20
C ILE A 3 -11.83 -19.91 -44.03
N ASN A 4 -10.98 -20.16 -45.03
CA ASN A 4 -10.54 -19.20 -46.03
C ASN A 4 -11.71 -18.48 -46.74
N ASN A 5 -12.75 -19.23 -47.13
CA ASN A 5 -13.91 -18.66 -47.82
C ASN A 5 -14.85 -17.92 -46.87
N LEU A 6 -14.94 -18.36 -45.60
CA LEU A 6 -15.82 -17.73 -44.61
C LEU A 6 -15.37 -16.32 -44.21
N ILE A 7 -14.06 -16.06 -44.17
CA ILE A 7 -13.52 -14.71 -43.93
C ILE A 7 -13.87 -13.79 -45.10
N ILE A 8 -13.75 -14.28 -46.33
CA ILE A 8 -14.09 -13.55 -47.56
C ILE A 8 -15.61 -13.27 -47.64
N GLU A 9 -16.45 -14.27 -47.35
CA GLU A 9 -17.91 -14.12 -47.33
C GLU A 9 -18.39 -13.10 -46.29
N ASN A 10 -17.65 -12.93 -45.18
CA ASN A 10 -18.01 -12.04 -44.09
C ASN A 10 -17.16 -10.76 -44.02
N MET A 11 -16.45 -10.38 -45.09
CA MET A 11 -15.60 -9.18 -45.12
C MET A 11 -16.33 -7.89 -44.77
N ALA A 12 -17.62 -7.79 -45.10
CA ALA A 12 -18.47 -6.64 -44.79
C ALA A 12 -19.16 -6.74 -43.42
N ASN A 13 -18.93 -7.79 -42.63
CA ASN A 13 -19.57 -8.04 -41.34
C ASN A 13 -18.53 -8.10 -40.19
N PRO A 14 -18.17 -6.95 -39.60
CA PRO A 14 -17.17 -6.88 -38.53
C PRO A 14 -17.50 -7.73 -37.30
N HIS A 15 -18.79 -7.93 -37.01
CA HIS A 15 -19.24 -8.71 -35.86
C HIS A 15 -18.89 -10.20 -36.01
N GLU A 16 -19.12 -10.77 -37.20
CA GLU A 16 -18.82 -12.17 -37.47
C GLU A 16 -17.31 -12.42 -37.54
N LEU A 17 -16.54 -11.50 -38.13
CA LEU A 17 -15.08 -11.58 -38.11
C LEU A 17 -14.51 -11.60 -36.68
N GLU A 18 -15.02 -10.73 -35.78
CA GLU A 18 -14.63 -10.74 -34.36
C GLU A 18 -15.06 -12.04 -33.66
N ARG A 19 -16.26 -12.56 -33.96
CA ARG A 19 -16.75 -13.83 -33.41
C ARG A 19 -15.85 -14.99 -33.82
N MET A 20 -15.45 -15.06 -35.09
CA MET A 20 -14.55 -16.08 -35.63
C MET A 20 -13.16 -15.98 -34.98
N PHE A 21 -12.60 -14.78 -34.87
CA PHE A 21 -11.32 -14.55 -34.20
C PHE A 21 -11.35 -14.95 -32.72
N ARG A 22 -12.42 -14.65 -31.98
CA ARG A 22 -12.53 -15.03 -30.56
C ARG A 22 -12.72 -16.52 -30.34
N LYS A 23 -13.41 -17.20 -31.27
CA LYS A 23 -13.66 -18.63 -31.18
C LYS A 23 -12.37 -19.42 -31.43
N GLU A 24 -11.65 -19.11 -32.50
CA GLU A 24 -10.44 -19.83 -32.93
C GLU A 24 -9.36 -18.87 -33.44
N PRO A 25 -8.58 -18.23 -32.54
CA PRO A 25 -7.66 -17.15 -32.89
C PRO A 25 -6.54 -17.57 -33.87
N GLU A 26 -5.97 -18.75 -33.67
CA GLU A 26 -4.83 -19.24 -34.46
C GLU A 26 -5.27 -19.72 -35.85
N ALA A 27 -6.45 -20.34 -35.96
CA ALA A 27 -7.03 -20.73 -37.24
C ALA A 27 -7.40 -19.48 -38.07
N PHE A 28 -8.01 -18.47 -37.42
CA PHE A 28 -8.34 -17.21 -38.06
C PHE A 28 -7.09 -16.51 -38.62
N LYS A 29 -6.02 -16.37 -37.82
CA LYS A 29 -4.75 -15.76 -38.28
C LYS A 29 -4.16 -16.48 -39.50
N LYS A 30 -4.19 -17.81 -39.51
CA LYS A 30 -3.63 -18.63 -40.59
C LYS A 30 -4.41 -18.46 -41.90
N SER A 31 -5.73 -18.38 -41.82
CA SER A 31 -6.61 -18.18 -42.97
C SER A 31 -6.73 -16.71 -43.42
N PHE A 32 -6.43 -15.77 -42.52
CA PHE A 32 -6.52 -14.34 -42.80
C PHE A 32 -5.55 -13.89 -43.90
N SER A 33 -4.33 -14.44 -43.93
CA SER A 33 -3.34 -14.12 -44.98
C SER A 33 -3.88 -14.39 -46.39
N TYR A 34 -4.60 -15.51 -46.58
CA TYR A 34 -5.24 -15.84 -47.85
C TYR A 34 -6.37 -14.86 -48.21
N ALA A 35 -7.23 -14.52 -47.25
CA ALA A 35 -8.32 -13.56 -47.49
C ALA A 35 -7.81 -12.16 -47.84
N TRP A 36 -6.69 -11.74 -47.23
CA TRP A 36 -6.03 -10.46 -47.49
C TRP A 36 -5.39 -10.41 -48.88
N GLU A 37 -4.67 -11.47 -49.29
CA GLU A 37 -4.06 -11.56 -50.62
C GLU A 37 -5.10 -11.50 -51.76
N GLN A 38 -6.28 -12.11 -51.55
CA GLN A 38 -7.36 -12.11 -52.55
C GLN A 38 -8.14 -10.79 -52.61
N ASN A 39 -8.16 -10.00 -51.52
CA ASN A 39 -8.98 -8.77 -51.42
C ASN A 39 -8.21 -7.61 -50.76
N PRO A 40 -7.11 -7.12 -51.36
CA PRO A 40 -6.27 -6.08 -50.76
C PRO A 40 -6.98 -4.72 -50.64
N ASP A 41 -8.02 -4.46 -51.43
CA ASP A 41 -8.77 -3.19 -51.42
C ASP A 41 -9.80 -3.09 -50.26
N SER A 42 -10.01 -4.18 -49.52
CA SER A 42 -10.98 -4.19 -48.42
C SER A 42 -10.48 -3.40 -47.21
N GLN A 43 -11.12 -2.28 -46.89
CA GLN A 43 -10.80 -1.49 -45.69
C GLN A 43 -10.96 -2.29 -44.40
N VAL A 44 -11.93 -3.20 -44.31
CA VAL A 44 -12.15 -4.02 -43.10
C VAL A 44 -10.98 -4.98 -42.91
N LEU A 45 -10.53 -5.63 -43.98
CA LEU A 45 -9.36 -6.50 -43.90
C LEU A 45 -8.08 -5.69 -43.65
N ALA A 46 -7.95 -4.48 -44.19
CA ALA A 46 -6.80 -3.61 -43.90
C ALA A 46 -6.68 -3.29 -42.40
N VAL A 47 -7.80 -2.99 -41.74
CA VAL A 47 -7.86 -2.78 -40.28
C VAL A 47 -7.49 -4.05 -39.52
N TRP A 48 -7.95 -5.22 -39.97
CA TRP A 48 -7.58 -6.51 -39.37
C TRP A 48 -6.10 -6.85 -39.58
N TYR A 49 -5.54 -6.52 -40.74
CA TYR A 49 -4.12 -6.72 -41.04
C TYR A 49 -3.27 -5.92 -40.06
N GLU A 50 -3.58 -4.63 -39.88
CA GLU A 50 -2.95 -3.83 -38.84
C GLU A 50 -3.20 -4.44 -37.46
N ARG A 51 -4.42 -4.78 -37.07
CA ARG A 51 -4.69 -5.38 -35.75
C ARG A 51 -3.90 -6.67 -35.46
N LEU A 52 -3.67 -7.52 -36.46
CA LEU A 52 -2.97 -8.80 -36.31
C LEU A 52 -1.45 -8.67 -36.41
N HIS A 53 -0.96 -7.72 -37.21
CA HIS A 53 0.47 -7.55 -37.50
C HIS A 53 1.09 -6.31 -36.87
N PHE A 54 0.31 -5.46 -36.21
CA PHE A 54 0.80 -4.28 -35.50
C PHE A 54 1.76 -4.73 -34.40
N LYS A 55 3.04 -4.54 -34.68
CA LYS A 55 4.07 -4.49 -33.66
C LYS A 55 4.16 -3.04 -33.26
N GLU A 56 3.71 -2.74 -32.03
CA GLU A 56 3.97 -1.46 -31.41
C GLU A 56 5.47 -1.20 -31.57
N THR A 57 5.84 -0.20 -32.37
CA THR A 57 7.21 0.26 -32.43
C THR A 57 7.50 0.77 -31.04
N VAL A 58 8.12 -0.07 -30.21
CA VAL A 58 8.58 0.35 -28.90
C VAL A 58 9.61 1.42 -29.21
N SER A 59 9.17 2.68 -29.16
CA SER A 59 9.99 3.85 -29.42
C SER A 59 11.31 3.64 -28.67
N THR A 60 12.43 3.73 -29.36
CA THR A 60 13.78 3.49 -28.83
C THR A 60 14.00 4.24 -27.51
N ASP A 61 13.34 5.39 -27.35
CA ASP A 61 13.27 6.20 -26.13
C ASP A 61 12.52 5.54 -24.96
N LYS A 62 11.36 4.89 -25.17
CA LYS A 62 10.68 4.13 -24.10
C LYS A 62 11.51 2.93 -23.66
N ALA A 63 12.16 2.23 -24.61
CA ALA A 63 13.03 1.10 -24.28
C ALA A 63 14.30 1.53 -23.52
N SER A 64 14.89 2.67 -23.89
CA SER A 64 16.06 3.23 -23.20
C SER A 64 15.73 3.74 -21.80
N LEU A 65 14.56 4.38 -21.61
CA LEU A 65 14.05 4.79 -20.31
C LEU A 65 13.78 3.59 -19.40
N LEU A 66 13.13 2.53 -19.90
CA LEU A 66 12.92 1.31 -19.12
C LEU A 66 14.23 0.67 -18.67
N LYS A 67 15.26 0.66 -19.51
CA LYS A 67 16.61 0.21 -19.13
C LYS A 67 17.24 1.08 -18.06
N LYS A 68 17.14 2.41 -18.19
CA LYS A 68 17.67 3.37 -17.20
C LYS A 68 17.00 3.19 -15.84
N ASP A 69 15.68 3.02 -15.82
CA ASP A 69 14.91 2.88 -14.58
C ASP A 69 15.14 1.52 -13.91
N PHE A 70 15.35 0.47 -14.71
CA PHE A 70 15.75 -0.84 -14.19
C PHE A 70 17.15 -0.77 -13.56
N LEU A 71 18.10 -0.08 -14.21
CA LEU A 71 19.45 0.12 -13.67
C LEU A 71 19.42 0.94 -12.38
N SER A 72 18.67 2.04 -12.33
CA SER A 72 18.55 2.88 -11.14
C SER A 72 17.91 2.12 -9.97
N MET A 73 16.86 1.33 -10.24
CA MET A 73 16.27 0.41 -9.28
C MET A 73 17.30 -0.60 -8.76
N GLY A 74 18.06 -1.26 -9.65
CA GLY A 74 19.06 -2.26 -9.26
C GLY A 74 20.15 -1.69 -8.35
N ILE A 75 20.65 -0.50 -8.67
CA ILE A 75 21.64 0.21 -7.85
C ILE A 75 21.03 0.54 -6.48
N LEU A 76 19.83 1.11 -6.43
CA LEU A 76 19.16 1.45 -5.17
C LEU A 76 18.83 0.21 -4.32
N ALA A 77 18.46 -0.91 -4.94
CA ALA A 77 18.19 -2.16 -4.24
C ALA A 77 19.46 -2.71 -3.58
N ILE A 78 20.61 -2.66 -4.28
CA ILE A 78 21.91 -3.05 -3.71
C ILE A 78 22.30 -2.10 -2.57
N LEU A 79 22.16 -0.79 -2.76
CA LEU A 79 22.47 0.19 -1.72
C LEU A 79 21.58 0.03 -0.48
N ALA A 80 20.28 -0.27 -0.66
CA ALA A 80 19.37 -0.55 0.44
C ALA A 80 19.77 -1.83 1.20
N GLY A 81 20.16 -2.88 0.49
CA GLY A 81 20.68 -4.11 1.08
C GLY A 81 21.98 -3.89 1.87
N ILE A 82 22.96 -3.19 1.29
CA ILE A 82 24.23 -2.86 1.97
C ILE A 82 23.97 -1.95 3.18
N GLY A 83 23.16 -0.90 3.00
CA GLY A 83 22.82 0.04 4.07
C GLY A 83 22.13 -0.65 5.24
N SER A 84 21.16 -1.52 4.97
CA SER A 84 20.49 -2.32 6.01
C SER A 84 21.46 -3.24 6.73
N ARG A 85 22.42 -3.86 6.02
CA ARG A 85 23.44 -4.72 6.65
C ARG A 85 24.38 -3.94 7.57
N ILE A 86 24.83 -2.76 7.15
CA ILE A 86 25.69 -1.87 7.95
C ILE A 86 24.94 -1.42 9.21
N ILE A 87 23.70 -0.97 9.07
CA ILE A 87 22.87 -0.56 10.22
C ILE A 87 22.65 -1.73 11.19
N PHE A 88 22.38 -2.93 10.66
CA PHE A 88 22.22 -4.10 11.49
C PHE A 88 23.48 -4.43 12.28
N HIS A 89 24.67 -4.29 11.69
CA HIS A 89 25.94 -4.50 12.41
C HIS A 89 26.07 -3.60 13.65
N PHE A 90 25.76 -2.31 13.53
CA PHE A 90 25.75 -1.39 14.67
C PHE A 90 24.63 -1.70 15.68
N THR A 91 23.51 -2.24 15.20
CA THR A 91 22.41 -2.71 16.06
C THR A 91 22.84 -3.91 16.91
N GLU A 92 23.56 -4.87 16.34
CA GLU A 92 24.08 -6.04 17.06
C GLU A 92 25.07 -5.65 18.16
N GLN A 93 25.85 -4.58 17.93
CA GLN A 93 26.76 -4.01 18.91
C GLN A 93 26.05 -3.18 20.00
N GLN A 94 24.72 -3.09 19.93
CA GLN A 94 23.91 -2.22 20.81
C GLN A 94 24.35 -0.75 20.76
N ALA A 95 24.97 -0.32 19.65
CA ALA A 95 25.37 1.07 19.46
C ALA A 95 24.18 1.95 19.03
N ILE A 96 23.21 1.35 18.34
CA ILE A 96 22.02 2.02 17.83
C ILE A 96 20.77 1.15 18.01
N ALA A 97 19.60 1.79 18.04
CA ALA A 97 18.32 1.09 18.20
C ALA A 97 17.97 0.25 16.97
N PRO A 98 17.37 -0.95 17.11
CA PRO A 98 16.97 -1.81 15.98
C PRO A 98 16.03 -1.13 14.97
N ILE A 99 15.25 -0.15 15.43
CA ILE A 99 14.34 0.61 14.56
C ILE A 99 15.09 1.45 13.50
N ASN A 100 16.40 1.69 13.66
CA ASN A 100 17.21 2.33 12.64
C ASN A 100 17.22 1.57 11.31
N LEU A 101 16.89 0.27 11.28
CA LEU A 101 16.79 -0.52 10.05
C LEU A 101 15.82 0.09 9.03
N VAL A 102 14.84 0.88 9.48
CA VAL A 102 13.91 1.60 8.61
C VAL A 102 14.64 2.60 7.68
N PHE A 103 15.75 3.19 8.14
CA PHE A 103 16.61 4.05 7.32
C PHE A 103 17.45 3.29 6.29
N GLY A 104 17.56 1.96 6.42
CA GLY A 104 18.15 1.09 5.39
C GLY A 104 17.23 0.89 4.18
N ILE A 105 15.96 1.29 4.25
CA ILE A 105 14.95 1.03 3.22
C ILE A 105 14.28 2.33 2.74
N LEU A 106 13.64 3.09 3.64
CA LEU A 106 12.77 4.20 3.25
C LEU A 106 13.50 5.32 2.47
N PRO A 107 14.71 5.77 2.87
CA PRO A 107 15.44 6.78 2.10
C PRO A 107 15.72 6.37 0.65
N PHE A 108 15.93 5.07 0.39
CA PHE A 108 16.17 4.55 -0.96
C PHE A 108 14.88 4.49 -1.79
N ILE A 109 13.74 4.18 -1.16
CA ILE A 109 12.41 4.32 -1.80
C ILE A 109 12.15 5.79 -2.14
N ALA A 110 12.42 6.71 -1.22
CA ALA A 110 12.28 8.15 -1.44
C ALA A 110 13.15 8.62 -2.61
N ALA A 111 14.42 8.20 -2.64
CA ALA A 111 15.35 8.50 -3.72
C ALA A 111 14.85 7.96 -5.06
N TYR A 112 14.30 6.76 -5.10
CA TYR A 112 13.67 6.20 -6.31
C TYR A 112 12.54 7.11 -6.82
N PHE A 113 11.63 7.57 -5.96
CA PHE A 113 10.56 8.48 -6.38
C PHE A 113 11.09 9.82 -6.87
N VAL A 114 12.04 10.40 -6.17
CA VAL A 114 12.68 11.68 -6.53
C VAL A 114 13.44 11.59 -7.85
N PHE A 115 14.14 10.49 -8.13
CA PHE A 115 14.87 10.34 -9.39
C PHE A 115 13.95 10.17 -10.60
N ASN A 116 12.81 9.53 -10.42
CA ASN A 116 11.85 9.34 -11.51
C ASN A 116 10.96 10.58 -11.72
N ASN A 117 10.67 11.33 -10.66
CA ASN A 117 9.85 12.55 -10.69
C ASN A 117 10.53 13.65 -9.85
N PRO A 118 11.54 14.35 -10.39
CA PRO A 118 12.33 15.31 -9.63
C PRO A 118 11.46 16.48 -9.15
N PRO A 119 11.31 16.66 -7.82
CA PRO A 119 10.54 17.76 -7.28
C PRO A 119 11.35 19.07 -7.28
N GLN A 120 10.70 20.19 -6.97
CA GLN A 120 11.36 21.46 -6.73
C GLN A 120 12.39 21.34 -5.59
N LYS A 121 13.45 22.17 -5.67
CA LYS A 121 14.54 22.17 -4.68
C LYS A 121 14.05 22.31 -3.23
N ASN A 122 13.00 23.09 -3.00
CA ASN A 122 12.43 23.28 -1.66
C ASN A 122 11.94 21.95 -1.07
N ILE A 123 11.16 21.17 -1.82
CA ILE A 123 10.65 19.87 -1.39
C ILE A 123 11.80 18.88 -1.18
N LEU A 124 12.79 18.90 -2.08
CA LEU A 124 13.98 18.05 -1.95
C LEU A 124 14.75 18.35 -0.64
N TYR A 125 14.99 19.64 -0.34
CA TYR A 125 15.65 20.04 0.90
C TYR A 125 14.82 19.72 2.14
N THR A 126 13.50 19.88 2.08
CA THR A 126 12.59 19.48 3.17
C THR A 126 12.66 17.97 3.43
N LEU A 127 12.60 17.15 2.38
CA LEU A 127 12.72 15.69 2.50
C LEU A 127 14.07 15.30 3.11
N ALA A 128 15.17 15.81 2.55
CA ALA A 128 16.51 15.52 3.05
C ALA A 128 16.67 15.95 4.52
N SER A 129 16.23 17.15 4.87
CA SER A 129 16.27 17.67 6.23
C SER A 129 15.46 16.82 7.20
N LEU A 130 14.23 16.43 6.87
CA LEU A 130 13.38 15.64 7.76
C LEU A 130 13.91 14.21 7.97
N PHE A 131 14.46 13.57 6.94
CA PHE A 131 15.14 12.27 7.10
C PHE A 131 16.38 12.39 7.99
N LEU A 132 17.21 13.43 7.80
CA LEU A 132 18.41 13.65 8.61
C LEU A 132 18.06 13.98 10.06
N ILE A 133 17.09 14.87 10.31
CA ILE A 133 16.61 15.21 11.66
C ILE A 133 16.07 13.96 12.35
N SER A 134 15.28 13.14 11.65
CA SER A 134 14.72 11.90 12.20
C SER A 134 15.82 10.90 12.57
N GLY A 135 16.81 10.71 11.69
CA GLY A 135 17.94 9.82 11.95
C GLY A 135 18.81 10.32 13.10
N PHE A 136 19.14 11.61 13.13
CA PHE A 136 19.93 12.19 14.21
C PHE A 136 19.19 12.11 15.55
N TYR A 137 17.92 12.53 15.58
CA TYR A 137 17.09 12.48 16.79
C TYR A 137 16.95 11.06 17.34
N LEU A 138 16.68 10.09 16.48
CA LEU A 138 16.54 8.69 16.89
C LEU A 138 17.81 8.17 17.58
N ASN A 139 18.99 8.55 17.08
CA ASN A 139 20.28 8.13 17.65
C ASN A 139 20.72 8.96 18.86
N MET A 140 20.03 10.06 19.19
CA MET A 140 20.18 10.80 20.45
C MET A 140 19.33 10.24 21.58
N LEU A 141 18.31 9.43 21.27
CA LEU A 141 17.48 8.79 22.29
C LEU A 141 18.28 7.70 23.01
N PRO A 142 18.17 7.59 24.35
CA PRO A 142 18.84 6.52 25.08
C PRO A 142 18.22 5.17 24.71
N LEU A 143 19.03 4.11 24.75
CA LEU A 143 18.60 2.73 24.48
C LEU A 143 17.87 2.11 25.68
N GLU A 144 17.05 2.89 26.36
CA GLU A 144 16.28 2.50 27.53
C GLU A 144 14.86 2.05 27.13
N HIS A 145 14.32 1.10 27.89
CA HIS A 145 12.96 0.58 27.69
C HIS A 145 11.91 1.46 28.38
N LYS A 146 11.91 2.78 28.08
CA LYS A 146 10.88 3.71 28.56
C LYS A 146 9.69 3.74 27.60
N ASP A 147 8.48 3.85 28.16
CA ASP A 147 7.23 3.90 27.38
C ASP A 147 7.24 5.00 26.32
N SER A 148 7.78 6.19 26.64
CA SER A 148 7.88 7.33 25.72
C SER A 148 8.82 7.07 24.54
N ILE A 149 9.93 6.36 24.77
CA ILE A 149 10.91 5.98 23.74
C ILE A 149 10.36 4.89 22.84
N ILE A 150 9.75 3.85 23.42
CA ILE A 150 9.08 2.78 22.66
C ILE A 150 8.01 3.39 21.74
N LEU A 151 7.27 4.35 22.24
CA LEU A 151 6.24 5.03 21.46
C LEU A 151 6.82 5.84 20.31
N ALA A 152 7.96 6.51 20.52
CA ALA A 152 8.68 7.20 19.45
C ALA A 152 9.16 6.22 18.36
N TYR A 153 9.67 5.04 18.76
CA TYR A 153 10.06 3.98 17.83
C TYR A 153 8.88 3.43 17.04
N LEU A 154 7.67 3.41 17.62
CA LEU A 154 6.46 2.93 16.95
C LEU A 154 5.90 3.95 15.95
N HIS A 155 5.97 5.25 16.27
CA HIS A 155 5.43 6.31 15.42
C HIS A 155 6.40 6.78 14.33
N LEU A 156 7.70 6.62 14.53
CA LEU A 156 8.71 7.07 13.56
C LEU A 156 8.53 6.42 12.18
N PRO A 157 8.34 5.09 12.04
CA PRO A 157 8.10 4.48 10.73
C PRO A 157 6.86 5.05 10.04
N ILE A 158 5.79 5.36 10.78
CA ILE A 158 4.56 5.95 10.25
C ILE A 158 4.86 7.37 9.73
N PHE A 159 5.61 8.16 10.48
CA PHE A 159 6.05 9.49 10.05
C PHE A 159 6.89 9.43 8.77
N LEU A 160 7.92 8.59 8.74
CA LEU A 160 8.78 8.41 7.56
C LEU A 160 8.00 7.87 6.36
N TRP A 161 6.99 7.04 6.59
CA TRP A 161 6.08 6.56 5.55
C TRP A 161 5.28 7.72 4.93
N VAL A 162 4.78 8.66 5.73
CA VAL A 162 4.13 9.88 5.20
C VAL A 162 5.13 10.75 4.42
N LEU A 163 6.41 10.81 4.83
CA LEU A 163 7.46 11.48 4.04
C LEU A 163 7.68 10.80 2.67
N LEU A 164 7.57 9.47 2.58
CA LEU A 164 7.55 8.80 1.27
C LEU A 164 6.38 9.26 0.41
N GLY A 165 5.23 9.52 1.02
CA GLY A 165 4.09 10.15 0.35
C GLY A 165 4.47 11.50 -0.27
N LEU A 166 5.17 12.36 0.48
CA LEU A 166 5.66 13.63 -0.05
C LEU A 166 6.66 13.41 -1.21
N ALA A 167 7.60 12.47 -1.08
CA ALA A 167 8.53 12.11 -2.14
C ALA A 167 7.84 11.57 -3.41
N PHE A 168 6.77 10.78 -3.23
CA PHE A 168 5.95 10.25 -4.31
C PHE A 168 5.14 11.33 -5.01
N THR A 169 4.49 12.21 -4.25
CA THR A 169 3.63 13.27 -4.82
C THR A 169 4.41 14.44 -5.41
N GLY A 170 5.65 14.66 -4.95
CA GLY A 170 6.51 15.75 -5.40
C GLY A 170 5.81 17.11 -5.31
N ASN A 171 5.83 17.86 -6.41
CA ASN A 171 5.25 19.21 -6.50
C ASN A 171 3.72 19.23 -6.36
N GLU A 172 3.07 18.09 -6.58
CA GLU A 172 1.61 17.95 -6.57
C GLU A 172 1.07 17.46 -5.22
N TYR A 173 1.84 17.57 -4.14
CA TYR A 173 1.42 17.14 -2.79
C TYR A 173 0.09 17.78 -2.33
N GLY A 174 -0.21 18.99 -2.82
CA GLY A 174 -1.48 19.68 -2.58
C GLY A 174 -2.69 19.05 -3.25
N ILE A 175 -2.50 18.24 -4.30
CA ILE A 175 -3.57 17.67 -5.13
C ILE A 175 -4.07 16.35 -4.52
N GLY A 176 -5.40 16.25 -4.31
CA GLY A 176 -6.04 15.06 -3.72
C GLY A 176 -5.88 13.79 -4.57
N SER A 177 -5.95 13.90 -5.90
CA SER A 177 -5.77 12.76 -6.81
C SER A 177 -4.37 12.15 -6.76
N THR A 178 -3.33 12.96 -6.58
CA THR A 178 -1.94 12.48 -6.48
C THR A 178 -1.72 11.78 -5.13
N ARG A 179 -2.32 12.28 -4.05
CA ARG A 179 -2.37 11.59 -2.75
C ARG A 179 -3.16 10.28 -2.81
N LEU A 180 -4.25 10.24 -3.58
CA LEU A 180 -4.99 9.00 -3.83
C LEU A 180 -4.13 7.98 -4.59
N ALA A 181 -3.35 8.42 -5.58
CA ALA A 181 -2.42 7.56 -6.30
C ALA A 181 -1.35 6.97 -5.38
N TYR A 182 -0.87 7.74 -4.38
CA TYR A 182 0.02 7.20 -3.35
C TYR A 182 -0.69 6.13 -2.50
N LEU A 183 -1.94 6.33 -2.08
CA LEU A 183 -2.69 5.31 -1.34
C LEU A 183 -2.89 4.02 -2.16
N LYS A 184 -3.15 4.13 -3.46
CA LYS A 184 -3.19 2.98 -4.40
C LYS A 184 -1.86 2.25 -4.44
N PHE A 185 -0.79 3.02 -4.65
CA PHE A 185 0.57 2.50 -4.66
C PHE A 185 0.86 1.69 -3.39
N ASN A 186 0.45 2.16 -2.20
CA ASN A 186 0.71 1.47 -0.94
C ASN A 186 0.11 0.06 -0.88
N GLY A 187 -1.12 -0.13 -1.34
CA GLY A 187 -1.72 -1.46 -1.32
C GLY A 187 -1.21 -2.38 -2.42
N GLU A 188 -0.97 -1.86 -3.63
CA GLU A 188 -0.29 -2.64 -4.67
C GLU A 188 1.12 -3.06 -4.22
N PHE A 189 1.86 -2.15 -3.59
CA PHE A 189 3.15 -2.41 -2.96
C PHE A 189 3.07 -3.48 -1.88
N CYS A 190 2.12 -3.36 -0.96
CA CYS A 190 1.95 -4.32 0.14
C CYS A 190 1.66 -5.73 -0.39
N ILE A 191 0.73 -5.86 -1.35
CA ILE A 191 0.36 -7.15 -1.96
C ILE A 191 1.58 -7.75 -2.67
N LEU A 192 2.28 -6.95 -3.49
CA LEU A 192 3.40 -7.45 -4.27
C LEU A 192 4.59 -7.82 -3.38
N TYR A 193 4.96 -6.94 -2.44
CA TYR A 193 6.02 -7.20 -1.47
C TYR A 193 5.71 -8.45 -0.63
N ALA A 194 4.48 -8.59 -0.12
CA ALA A 194 4.07 -9.77 0.65
C ALA A 194 4.17 -11.05 -0.17
N SER A 195 3.68 -11.04 -1.42
CA SER A 195 3.78 -12.19 -2.32
C SER A 195 5.23 -12.61 -2.54
N MET A 196 6.11 -11.66 -2.85
CA MET A 196 7.52 -11.97 -3.08
C MET A 196 8.26 -12.36 -1.80
N ALA A 197 7.90 -11.76 -0.66
CA ALA A 197 8.45 -12.10 0.65
C ALA A 197 8.07 -13.53 1.06
N ILE A 198 6.84 -13.98 0.78
CA ILE A 198 6.42 -15.37 0.99
C ILE A 198 7.27 -16.33 0.14
N SER A 199 7.49 -16.01 -1.13
CA SER A 199 8.39 -16.80 -1.99
C SER A 199 9.83 -16.80 -1.44
N GLY A 200 10.33 -15.66 -0.95
CA GLY A 200 11.64 -15.55 -0.32
C GLY A 200 11.76 -16.35 0.98
N MET A 201 10.72 -16.37 1.81
CA MET A 201 10.65 -17.17 3.03
C MET A 201 10.67 -18.67 2.72
N LEU A 202 9.94 -19.11 1.69
CA LEU A 202 9.96 -20.50 1.23
C LEU A 202 11.37 -20.90 0.76
N LEU A 203 12.03 -20.06 -0.05
CA LEU A 203 13.39 -20.28 -0.49
C LEU A 203 14.38 -20.33 0.68
N THR A 204 14.22 -19.43 1.65
CA THR A 204 15.02 -19.37 2.88
C THR A 204 14.88 -20.66 3.69
N ALA A 205 13.65 -21.11 3.93
CA ALA A 205 13.36 -22.35 4.66
C ALA A 205 13.97 -23.58 3.95
N LEU A 206 13.78 -23.69 2.64
CA LEU A 206 14.34 -24.78 1.84
C LEU A 206 15.86 -24.78 1.87
N THR A 207 16.48 -23.60 1.74
CA THR A 207 17.94 -23.46 1.75
C THR A 207 18.52 -23.85 3.11
N MET A 208 17.97 -23.33 4.21
CA MET A 208 18.40 -23.71 5.56
C MET A 208 18.23 -25.21 5.81
N GLN A 209 17.12 -25.81 5.36
CA GLN A 209 16.88 -27.24 5.51
C GLN A 209 17.87 -28.11 4.72
N LEU A 210 18.19 -27.72 3.48
CA LEU A 210 19.17 -28.44 2.66
C LEU A 210 20.57 -28.43 3.29
N PHE A 211 21.04 -27.28 3.79
CA PHE A 211 22.34 -27.19 4.45
C PHE A 211 22.36 -27.97 5.77
N ARG A 212 21.25 -27.96 6.52
CA ARG A 212 21.10 -28.76 7.73
C ARG A 212 21.21 -30.26 7.47
N PHE A 213 20.71 -30.77 6.34
CA PHE A 213 20.89 -32.18 5.95
C PHE A 213 22.35 -32.56 5.66
N VAL A 214 23.18 -31.60 5.25
CA VAL A 214 24.62 -31.79 5.04
C VAL A 214 25.42 -31.58 6.34
N GLY A 215 24.74 -31.34 7.47
CA GLY A 215 25.37 -31.13 8.78
C GLY A 215 25.90 -29.71 8.99
N MET A 216 25.48 -28.72 8.19
CA MET A 216 25.87 -27.32 8.35
C MET A 216 24.70 -26.46 8.86
N ASP A 217 24.86 -25.79 10.00
CA ASP A 217 23.93 -24.75 10.45
C ASP A 217 24.38 -23.38 9.93
N ILE A 218 23.70 -22.91 8.88
CA ILE A 218 23.96 -21.61 8.25
C ILE A 218 22.97 -20.52 8.69
N SER A 219 22.07 -20.82 9.63
CA SER A 219 20.92 -19.97 9.97
C SER A 219 21.33 -18.53 10.27
N GLU A 220 22.27 -18.35 11.20
CA GLU A 220 22.73 -17.03 11.63
C GLU A 220 23.37 -16.23 10.48
N PHE A 221 24.27 -16.86 9.73
CA PHE A 221 24.90 -16.25 8.56
C PHE A 221 23.86 -15.86 7.49
N TYR A 222 22.92 -16.76 7.20
CA TYR A 222 21.92 -16.58 6.15
C TYR A 222 20.93 -15.47 6.50
N PHE A 223 20.43 -15.43 7.75
CA PHE A 223 19.54 -14.36 8.19
C PHE A 223 20.21 -12.99 8.15
N LYS A 224 21.40 -12.89 8.73
CA LYS A 224 22.11 -11.62 8.85
C LYS A 224 22.55 -11.04 7.52
N ASN A 225 22.95 -11.90 6.56
CA ASN A 225 23.50 -11.45 5.29
C ASN A 225 22.52 -11.56 4.11
N VAL A 226 21.81 -12.68 3.96
CA VAL A 226 20.97 -12.93 2.78
C VAL A 226 19.54 -12.45 2.99
N VAL A 227 18.91 -12.83 4.11
CA VAL A 227 17.50 -12.48 4.36
C VAL A 227 17.34 -10.99 4.56
N LEU A 228 18.17 -10.37 5.40
CA LEU A 228 18.10 -8.93 5.65
C LEU A 228 18.36 -8.11 4.37
N PHE A 229 19.41 -8.46 3.62
CA PHE A 229 19.72 -7.80 2.36
C PHE A 229 18.59 -7.98 1.35
N GLY A 230 18.11 -9.22 1.21
CA GLY A 230 17.01 -9.58 0.31
C GLY A 230 15.73 -8.82 0.65
N ALA A 231 15.35 -8.73 1.92
CA ALA A 231 14.15 -8.03 2.36
C ALA A 231 14.20 -6.52 2.06
N ALA A 232 15.36 -5.89 2.23
CA ALA A 232 15.57 -4.47 1.91
C ALA A 232 15.59 -4.22 0.40
N ALA A 233 16.35 -5.02 -0.36
CA ALA A 233 16.40 -4.94 -1.82
C ALA A 233 15.01 -5.18 -2.44
N LEU A 234 14.27 -6.14 -1.90
CA LEU A 234 12.93 -6.49 -2.36
C LEU A 234 11.93 -5.32 -2.23
N ALA A 235 12.10 -4.46 -1.22
CA ALA A 235 11.24 -3.29 -1.07
C ALA A 235 11.46 -2.29 -2.22
N ILE A 236 12.70 -2.13 -2.70
CA ILE A 236 13.00 -1.28 -3.86
C ILE A 236 12.46 -1.91 -5.15
N VAL A 237 12.63 -3.23 -5.31
CA VAL A 237 12.08 -3.98 -6.45
C VAL A 237 10.56 -3.86 -6.50
N ALA A 238 9.87 -4.07 -5.37
CA ALA A 238 8.42 -3.93 -5.27
C ALA A 238 7.96 -2.51 -5.64
N THR A 239 8.67 -1.50 -5.13
CA THR A 239 8.41 -0.09 -5.47
C THR A 239 8.49 0.14 -6.98
N TYR A 240 9.56 -0.33 -7.62
CA TYR A 240 9.75 -0.19 -9.06
C TYR A 240 8.65 -0.88 -9.87
N LEU A 241 8.30 -2.11 -9.52
CA LEU A 241 7.32 -2.90 -10.26
C LEU A 241 5.93 -2.25 -10.22
N VAL A 242 5.53 -1.72 -9.04
CA VAL A 242 4.26 -1.02 -8.84
C VAL A 242 4.28 0.33 -9.57
N SER A 243 5.37 1.11 -9.44
CA SER A 243 5.50 2.41 -10.13
C SER A 243 5.47 2.30 -11.65
N LYS A 244 5.91 1.18 -12.23
CA LYS A 244 5.80 0.90 -13.67
C LYS A 244 4.45 0.32 -14.11
N ASN A 245 3.49 0.19 -13.18
CA ASN A 245 2.14 -0.29 -13.46
C ASN A 245 2.15 -1.64 -14.20
N LEU A 246 3.15 -2.49 -13.90
CA LEU A 246 3.15 -3.86 -14.38
C LEU A 246 1.89 -4.50 -13.81
N ARG A 247 1.01 -4.99 -14.69
CA ARG A 247 -0.38 -5.40 -14.38
C ARG A 247 -0.52 -6.58 -13.40
N LEU A 248 0.51 -6.88 -12.60
CA LEU A 248 0.62 -8.02 -11.69
C LEU A 248 -0.33 -7.89 -10.50
N ALA A 249 -0.40 -6.72 -9.84
CA ALA A 249 -1.20 -6.54 -8.61
C ALA A 249 -2.51 -5.76 -8.81
N LYS A 250 -2.59 -4.92 -9.84
CA LYS A 250 -3.71 -4.01 -10.12
C LYS A 250 -5.08 -4.69 -10.20
N ASN A 251 -5.10 -5.94 -10.64
CA ASN A 251 -6.35 -6.71 -10.73
C ASN A 251 -6.70 -7.42 -9.42
N ILE A 252 -5.78 -7.58 -8.46
CA ILE A 252 -6.00 -8.36 -7.24
C ILE A 252 -6.57 -7.47 -6.12
N ALA A 253 -6.03 -6.26 -5.98
CA ALA A 253 -6.38 -5.31 -4.93
C ALA A 253 -7.90 -5.05 -4.78
N PRO A 254 -8.67 -4.75 -5.85
CA PRO A 254 -10.12 -4.58 -5.74
C PRO A 254 -10.87 -5.81 -5.25
N TYR A 255 -10.44 -7.02 -5.63
CA TYR A 255 -11.12 -8.24 -5.20
C TYR A 255 -10.86 -8.55 -3.73
N ILE A 256 -9.63 -8.34 -3.25
CA ILE A 256 -9.30 -8.46 -1.83
C ILE A 256 -10.21 -7.53 -1.03
N ALA A 257 -10.31 -6.26 -1.41
CA ALA A 257 -11.15 -5.28 -0.72
C ALA A 257 -12.62 -5.69 -0.65
N ARG A 258 -13.17 -6.22 -1.75
CA ARG A 258 -14.56 -6.71 -1.86
C ARG A 258 -14.84 -7.96 -1.03
N ILE A 259 -13.86 -8.84 -0.84
CA ILE A 259 -14.00 -10.06 -0.04
C ILE A 259 -13.84 -9.75 1.46
N PHE A 260 -12.86 -8.93 1.81
CA PHE A 260 -12.54 -8.63 3.20
C PHE A 260 -13.57 -7.70 3.85
N SER A 261 -14.12 -6.71 3.14
CA SER A 261 -15.06 -5.76 3.75
C SER A 261 -16.31 -6.40 4.37
N PRO A 262 -17.05 -7.29 3.68
CA PRO A 262 -18.20 -7.99 4.27
C PRO A 262 -17.79 -8.91 5.43
N LEU A 263 -16.65 -9.58 5.32
CA LEU A 263 -16.14 -10.49 6.35
C LEU A 263 -15.80 -9.74 7.64
N VAL A 264 -15.12 -8.59 7.52
CA VAL A 264 -14.80 -7.72 8.65
C VAL A 264 -16.09 -7.18 9.26
N LEU A 265 -17.04 -6.72 8.45
CA LEU A 265 -18.35 -6.26 8.94
C LEU A 265 -19.05 -7.35 9.77
N ALA A 266 -19.14 -8.58 9.25
CA ALA A 266 -19.76 -9.69 9.95
C ALA A 266 -19.03 -10.01 11.27
N THR A 267 -17.70 -10.06 11.24
CA THR A 267 -16.88 -10.33 12.43
C THR A 267 -17.10 -9.28 13.52
N LEU A 268 -17.11 -8.00 13.15
CA LEU A 268 -17.32 -6.91 14.10
C LEU A 268 -18.74 -6.89 14.67
N LEU A 269 -19.73 -7.23 13.86
CA LEU A 269 -21.12 -7.30 14.30
C LEU A 269 -21.29 -8.43 15.32
N VAL A 270 -20.79 -9.64 15.01
CA VAL A 270 -20.79 -10.78 15.94
C VAL A 270 -20.03 -10.44 17.22
N TYR A 271 -18.88 -9.78 17.09
CA TYR A 271 -18.09 -9.34 18.23
C TYR A 271 -18.85 -8.37 19.13
N LEU A 272 -19.47 -7.33 18.57
CA LEU A 272 -20.24 -6.34 19.32
C LEU A 272 -21.40 -6.99 20.08
N VAL A 273 -22.15 -7.88 19.42
CA VAL A 273 -23.25 -8.64 20.05
C VAL A 273 -22.72 -9.51 21.20
N THR A 274 -21.58 -10.18 21.00
CA THR A 274 -20.96 -11.02 22.02
C THR A 274 -20.52 -10.22 23.24
N VAL A 275 -19.91 -9.05 23.05
CA VAL A 275 -19.48 -8.17 24.15
C VAL A 275 -20.69 -7.71 24.97
N ILE A 276 -21.78 -7.31 24.31
CA ILE A 276 -23.02 -6.91 24.99
C ILE A 276 -23.62 -8.07 25.78
N TRP A 277 -23.65 -9.27 25.19
CA TRP A 277 -24.24 -10.45 25.83
C TRP A 277 -23.42 -10.97 27.02
N VAL A 278 -22.09 -11.05 26.88
CA VAL A 278 -21.19 -11.51 27.94
C VAL A 278 -21.10 -10.48 29.08
N GLY A 279 -21.45 -9.21 28.83
CA GLY A 279 -21.43 -8.15 29.84
C GLY A 279 -20.02 -7.81 30.36
N LYS A 280 -18.97 -8.29 29.67
CA LYS A 280 -17.59 -7.95 30.02
C LYS A 280 -17.38 -6.46 29.80
N ASN A 281 -16.92 -5.79 30.85
CA ASN A 281 -16.76 -4.35 30.85
C ASN A 281 -15.50 -3.92 30.05
N PRO A 282 -15.66 -3.24 28.90
CA PRO A 282 -14.54 -2.75 28.07
C PRO A 282 -13.53 -1.86 28.80
N PHE A 283 -13.98 -1.19 29.85
CA PHE A 283 -13.27 -0.08 30.46
C PHE A 283 -12.11 -0.55 31.34
N LEU A 284 -12.15 -1.79 31.84
CA LEU A 284 -11.23 -2.29 32.87
C LEU A 284 -10.08 -3.17 32.34
N ASP A 285 -10.25 -3.82 31.19
CA ASP A 285 -9.22 -4.73 30.65
C ASP A 285 -8.26 -4.02 29.69
N ARG A 286 -6.95 -4.05 29.96
CA ARG A 286 -5.91 -3.43 29.09
C ARG A 286 -5.80 -4.14 27.75
N ASN A 287 -5.91 -5.46 27.73
CA ASN A 287 -5.78 -6.23 26.50
C ASN A 287 -6.94 -5.91 25.55
N PHE A 288 -8.12 -5.66 26.13
CA PHE A 288 -9.30 -5.25 25.40
C PHE A 288 -9.10 -3.94 24.62
N LEU A 289 -8.49 -2.91 25.23
CA LEU A 289 -8.21 -1.64 24.56
C LEU A 289 -7.18 -1.76 23.42
N ILE A 290 -6.16 -2.60 23.58
CA ILE A 290 -5.18 -2.87 22.51
C ILE A 290 -5.87 -3.55 21.33
N SER A 291 -6.73 -4.53 21.59
CA SER A 291 -7.52 -5.20 20.56
C SER A 291 -8.47 -4.23 19.84
N PHE A 292 -9.13 -3.30 20.55
CA PHE A 292 -10.00 -2.29 19.93
C PHE A 292 -9.24 -1.35 18.99
N ASN A 293 -8.09 -0.82 19.41
CA ASN A 293 -7.28 0.05 18.55
C ASN A 293 -6.78 -0.70 17.31
N GLY A 294 -6.36 -1.96 17.46
CA GLY A 294 -5.94 -2.79 16.33
C GLY A 294 -7.08 -3.08 15.36
N ILE A 295 -8.28 -3.36 15.89
CA ILE A 295 -9.49 -3.52 15.09
C ILE A 295 -9.82 -2.22 14.35
N LEU A 296 -9.78 -1.08 15.02
CA LEU A 296 -10.11 0.22 14.43
C LEU A 296 -9.16 0.58 13.28
N LEU A 297 -7.86 0.39 13.47
CA LEU A 297 -6.87 0.55 12.40
C LEU A 297 -7.17 -0.38 11.22
N SER A 298 -7.54 -1.62 11.49
CA SER A 298 -7.88 -2.61 10.47
C SER A 298 -9.10 -2.19 9.65
N VAL A 299 -10.14 -1.70 10.33
CA VAL A 299 -11.36 -1.19 9.67
C VAL A 299 -11.06 0.04 8.83
N LEU A 300 -10.28 0.98 9.36
CA LEU A 300 -9.86 2.15 8.60
C LEU A 300 -9.08 1.74 7.35
N ALA A 301 -8.13 0.81 7.46
CA ALA A 301 -7.36 0.31 6.34
C ALA A 301 -8.25 -0.33 5.27
N VAL A 302 -9.15 -1.24 5.66
CA VAL A 302 -10.10 -1.89 4.73
C VAL A 302 -11.03 -0.87 4.07
N THR A 303 -11.51 0.11 4.83
CA THR A 303 -12.37 1.19 4.33
C THR A 303 -11.64 2.03 3.28
N ILE A 304 -10.44 2.52 3.61
CA ILE A 304 -9.60 3.30 2.71
C ILE A 304 -9.32 2.51 1.43
N PHE A 305 -8.95 1.24 1.57
CA PHE A 305 -8.59 0.40 0.43
C PHE A 305 -9.78 0.15 -0.49
N THR A 306 -10.94 -0.16 0.09
CA THR A 306 -12.16 -0.40 -0.69
C THR A 306 -12.63 0.83 -1.43
N ILE A 307 -12.57 2.02 -0.81
CA ILE A 307 -12.94 3.30 -1.45
C ILE A 307 -11.96 3.67 -2.57
N THR A 308 -10.69 3.39 -2.35
CA THR A 308 -9.62 3.72 -3.29
C THR A 308 -9.70 2.83 -4.54
N GLU A 309 -10.06 1.56 -4.37
CA GLU A 309 -10.20 0.57 -5.44
C GLU A 309 -11.59 0.50 -6.08
N SER A 310 -12.65 0.94 -5.40
CA SER A 310 -13.93 1.18 -6.05
C SER A 310 -13.72 2.29 -7.08
N GLY A 311 -13.67 1.90 -8.36
CA GLY A 311 -13.45 2.82 -9.47
C GLY A 311 -14.41 4.01 -9.45
N THR A 312 -14.14 5.03 -10.25
CA THR A 312 -14.94 6.26 -10.38
C THR A 312 -16.35 6.05 -10.96
N ASP A 313 -16.85 4.81 -10.95
CA ASP A 313 -18.18 4.47 -11.41
C ASP A 313 -19.22 5.21 -10.57
N LYS A 314 -20.04 6.01 -11.25
CA LYS A 314 -21.07 6.84 -10.63
C LYS A 314 -22.25 6.02 -10.07
N LYS A 315 -22.28 4.70 -10.30
CA LYS A 315 -23.38 3.83 -9.90
C LYS A 315 -23.12 3.25 -8.51
N LYS A 316 -24.09 3.42 -7.62
CA LYS A 316 -24.10 2.83 -6.28
C LYS A 316 -23.98 1.31 -6.37
N ASN A 317 -23.08 0.72 -5.62
CA ASN A 317 -22.90 -0.71 -5.51
C ASN A 317 -23.26 -1.19 -4.10
N ILE A 318 -23.57 -2.48 -3.93
CA ILE A 318 -23.77 -3.13 -2.62
C ILE A 318 -22.55 -2.89 -1.72
N SER A 319 -21.35 -2.87 -2.32
CA SER A 319 -20.10 -2.55 -1.61
C SER A 319 -20.14 -1.18 -0.90
N ASP A 320 -20.87 -0.19 -1.42
CA ASP A 320 -20.96 1.13 -0.80
C ASP A 320 -21.79 1.09 0.50
N TYR A 321 -22.86 0.28 0.51
CA TYR A 321 -23.67 0.07 1.71
C TYR A 321 -22.90 -0.72 2.78
N ILE A 322 -22.12 -1.73 2.37
CA ILE A 322 -21.25 -2.50 3.27
C ILE A 322 -20.20 -1.58 3.90
N ASN A 323 -19.53 -0.73 3.11
CA ASN A 323 -18.56 0.24 3.62
C ASN A 323 -19.21 1.25 4.57
N PHE A 324 -20.40 1.75 4.23
CA PHE A 324 -21.13 2.67 5.12
C PHE A 324 -21.46 2.01 6.47
N ALA A 325 -21.98 0.78 6.45
CA ALA A 325 -22.25 0.02 7.68
C ALA A 325 -20.97 -0.24 8.49
N LEU A 326 -19.86 -0.56 7.80
CA LEU A 326 -18.55 -0.77 8.42
C LEU A 326 -18.05 0.50 9.12
N ILE A 327 -18.19 1.68 8.50
CA ILE A 327 -17.81 2.96 9.08
C ILE A 327 -18.67 3.29 10.31
N VAL A 328 -19.98 3.06 10.24
CA VAL A 328 -20.89 3.27 11.38
C VAL A 328 -20.48 2.38 12.55
N LEU A 329 -20.21 1.10 12.29
CA LEU A 329 -19.79 0.16 13.32
C LEU A 329 -18.42 0.54 13.92
N ALA A 330 -17.49 0.99 13.08
CA ALA A 330 -16.20 1.51 13.51
C ALA A 330 -16.35 2.70 14.45
N LEU A 331 -17.23 3.66 14.12
CA LEU A 331 -17.49 4.83 14.96
C LEU A 331 -18.08 4.44 16.32
N ILE A 332 -18.95 3.45 16.37
CA ILE A 332 -19.49 2.94 17.64
C ILE A 332 -18.35 2.35 18.49
N ILE A 333 -17.54 1.48 17.90
CA ILE A 333 -16.40 0.82 18.55
C ILE A 333 -15.39 1.85 19.06
N ASP A 334 -15.05 2.84 18.22
CA ASP A 334 -14.13 3.93 18.56
C ASP A 334 -14.68 4.82 19.67
N SER A 335 -15.99 5.13 19.67
CA SER A 335 -16.62 5.90 20.74
C SER A 335 -16.55 5.18 22.11
N VAL A 336 -16.66 3.85 22.10
CA VAL A 336 -16.45 3.01 23.30
C VAL A 336 -14.98 3.05 23.73
N ALA A 337 -14.04 2.92 22.80
CA ALA A 337 -12.60 2.99 23.08
C ALA A 337 -12.17 4.35 23.64
N LEU A 338 -12.67 5.45 23.05
CA LEU A 338 -12.49 6.82 23.51
C LEU A 338 -13.03 7.01 24.93
N SER A 339 -14.25 6.55 25.20
CA SER A 339 -14.83 6.63 26.54
C SER A 339 -13.99 5.86 27.57
N ALA A 340 -13.49 4.67 27.20
CA ALA A 340 -12.64 3.85 28.05
C ALA A 340 -11.30 4.52 28.36
N ILE A 341 -10.64 5.13 27.36
CA ILE A 341 -9.36 5.79 27.58
C ILE A 341 -9.51 7.09 28.37
N VAL A 342 -10.59 7.86 28.16
CA VAL A 342 -10.90 9.06 28.97
C VAL A 342 -11.16 8.68 30.43
N PHE A 343 -11.96 7.64 30.68
CA PHE A 343 -12.20 7.14 32.03
C PHE A 343 -10.87 6.76 32.73
N ARG A 344 -9.98 6.07 32.02
CA ARG A 344 -8.67 5.69 32.56
C ARG A 344 -7.76 6.88 32.79
N LEU A 345 -7.77 7.88 31.91
CA LEU A 345 -6.99 9.10 32.07
C LEU A 345 -7.45 9.85 33.34
N SER A 346 -8.75 9.93 33.57
CA SER A 346 -9.33 10.55 34.77
C SER A 346 -9.08 9.75 36.04
N SER A 347 -9.11 8.40 35.98
CA SER A 347 -9.03 7.55 37.16
C SER A 347 -7.60 7.20 37.58
N TYR A 348 -6.72 6.99 36.59
CA TYR A 348 -5.37 6.47 36.79
C TYR A 348 -4.27 7.49 36.39
N GLY A 349 -4.64 8.71 36.01
CA GLY A 349 -3.71 9.78 35.63
C GLY A 349 -3.21 9.75 34.18
N ILE A 350 -2.39 10.74 33.84
CA ILE A 350 -1.79 10.91 32.51
C ILE A 350 -0.56 10.02 32.37
N THR A 351 -0.51 9.23 31.31
CA THR A 351 0.70 8.49 30.91
C THR A 351 0.96 8.68 29.41
N PRO A 352 2.22 8.53 28.94
CA PRO A 352 2.55 8.72 27.52
C PRO A 352 1.69 7.83 26.63
N ASN A 353 1.58 6.55 26.98
CA ASN A 353 0.79 5.59 26.21
C ASN A 353 -0.71 5.96 26.15
N ARG A 354 -1.31 6.39 27.27
CA ARG A 354 -2.73 6.79 27.28
C ARG A 354 -2.97 8.03 26.42
N LEU A 355 -2.07 9.01 26.46
CA LEU A 355 -2.16 10.22 25.65
C LEU A 355 -2.03 9.89 24.14
N ALA A 356 -1.10 8.98 23.81
CA ALA A 356 -0.88 8.51 22.44
C ALA A 356 -2.14 7.85 21.86
N VAL A 357 -2.69 6.88 22.61
CA VAL A 357 -3.90 6.14 22.24
C VAL A 357 -5.10 7.08 22.12
N LEU A 358 -5.26 8.01 23.07
CA LEU A 358 -6.33 9.01 23.00
C LEU A 358 -6.23 9.84 21.71
N GLY A 359 -5.05 10.37 21.38
CA GLY A 359 -4.88 11.19 20.19
C GLY A 359 -5.11 10.43 18.89
N VAL A 360 -4.60 9.19 18.77
CA VAL A 360 -4.87 8.35 17.60
C VAL A 360 -6.37 8.08 17.44
N ASN A 361 -7.08 7.71 18.51
CA ASN A 361 -8.51 7.46 18.44
C ASN A 361 -9.31 8.73 18.08
N ILE A 362 -8.96 9.90 18.63
CA ILE A 362 -9.61 11.17 18.25
C ILE A 362 -9.44 11.45 16.75
N LEU A 363 -8.23 11.23 16.23
CA LEU A 363 -7.93 11.44 14.82
C LEU A 363 -8.71 10.47 13.92
N ILE A 364 -8.73 9.19 14.29
CA ILE A 364 -9.48 8.18 13.52
C ILE A 364 -10.98 8.48 13.58
N TRP A 365 -11.52 8.79 14.75
CA TRP A 365 -12.93 9.13 14.95
C TRP A 365 -13.35 10.32 14.08
N ALA A 366 -12.59 11.40 14.10
CA ALA A 366 -12.86 12.60 13.31
C ALA A 366 -12.78 12.31 11.80
N ASN A 367 -11.80 11.52 11.36
CA ASN A 367 -11.69 11.09 9.96
C ASN A 367 -12.87 10.21 9.54
N LEU A 368 -13.23 9.22 10.35
CA LEU A 368 -14.36 8.32 10.10
C LEU A 368 -15.69 9.09 10.00
N ILE A 369 -15.91 10.10 10.85
CA ILE A 369 -17.08 10.99 10.72
C ILE A 369 -17.08 11.70 9.38
N TRP A 370 -15.94 12.27 8.97
CA TRP A 370 -15.86 12.97 7.69
C TRP A 370 -16.14 12.02 6.52
N ILE A 371 -15.52 10.83 6.52
CA ILE A 371 -15.76 9.79 5.52
C ILE A 371 -17.25 9.37 5.53
N MET A 372 -17.85 9.15 6.70
CA MET A 372 -19.27 8.82 6.87
C MET A 372 -20.19 9.89 6.27
N LEU A 373 -19.95 11.16 6.57
CA LEU A 373 -20.74 12.28 6.05
C LEU A 373 -20.60 12.44 4.53
N SER A 374 -19.42 12.17 3.98
CA SER A 374 -19.20 12.15 2.53
C SER A 374 -19.92 10.96 1.87
N TYR A 375 -19.87 9.78 2.49
CA TYR A 375 -20.59 8.60 2.02
C TYR A 375 -22.11 8.77 2.08
N MET A 376 -22.63 9.31 3.17
CA MET A 376 -24.06 9.57 3.33
C MET A 376 -24.56 10.52 2.23
N ARG A 377 -23.81 11.58 1.93
CA ARG A 377 -24.13 12.51 0.84
C ARG A 377 -24.06 11.84 -0.54
N PHE A 378 -23.10 10.96 -0.76
CA PHE A 378 -23.02 10.15 -1.99
C PHE A 378 -24.22 9.21 -2.13
N LEU A 379 -24.59 8.48 -1.07
CA LEU A 379 -25.77 7.61 -1.05
C LEU A 379 -27.08 8.39 -1.23
N GLN A 380 -27.14 9.65 -0.82
CA GLN A 380 -28.25 10.58 -1.07
C GLN A 380 -28.21 11.23 -2.46
N ASN A 381 -27.29 10.84 -3.36
CA ASN A 381 -27.08 11.45 -4.69
C ASN A 381 -26.69 12.95 -4.67
N LYS A 382 -26.19 13.46 -3.54
CA LYS A 382 -25.85 14.89 -3.39
C LYS A 382 -24.42 15.22 -3.84
N THR A 383 -23.52 14.24 -3.83
CA THR A 383 -22.10 14.41 -4.17
C THR A 383 -21.60 13.24 -4.99
N GLY A 384 -20.52 13.43 -5.77
CA GLY A 384 -19.82 12.35 -6.48
C GLY A 384 -18.85 11.56 -5.59
N PRO A 385 -18.26 10.47 -6.11
CA PRO A 385 -17.33 9.60 -5.38
C PRO A 385 -16.03 10.31 -4.98
N LEU A 386 -15.66 11.37 -5.71
CA LEU A 386 -14.49 12.21 -5.41
C LEU A 386 -14.55 12.83 -4.00
N ALA A 387 -15.74 13.18 -3.50
CA ALA A 387 -15.89 13.77 -2.17
C ALA A 387 -15.48 12.80 -1.04
N ILE A 388 -15.61 11.49 -1.27
CA ILE A 388 -15.21 10.45 -0.32
C ILE A 388 -13.68 10.30 -0.36
N GLN A 389 -13.11 10.25 -1.56
CA GLN A 389 -11.66 10.15 -1.76
C GLN A 389 -10.92 11.37 -1.18
N ASP A 390 -11.51 12.56 -1.31
CA ASP A 390 -11.00 13.79 -0.71
C ASP A 390 -10.97 13.73 0.81
N ALA A 391 -12.01 13.18 1.45
CA ALA A 391 -12.05 13.06 2.92
C ALA A 391 -10.88 12.21 3.44
N ILE A 392 -10.55 11.12 2.74
CA ILE A 392 -9.43 10.25 3.10
C ILE A 392 -8.09 10.94 2.86
N THR A 393 -7.88 11.45 1.64
CA THR A 393 -6.58 11.96 1.20
C THR A 393 -6.19 13.27 1.89
N LYS A 394 -7.16 14.09 2.28
CA LYS A 394 -6.92 15.33 3.06
C LYS A 394 -6.52 15.05 4.50
N TYR A 395 -6.91 13.91 5.07
CA TYR A 395 -6.57 13.54 6.44
C TYR A 395 -5.19 12.88 6.58
N LEU A 396 -4.61 12.36 5.50
CA LEU A 396 -3.31 11.67 5.52
C LEU A 396 -2.17 12.51 6.14
N PRO A 397 -1.99 13.81 5.82
CA PRO A 397 -0.97 14.63 6.47
C PRO A 397 -1.19 14.81 7.98
N VAL A 398 -2.45 14.78 8.44
CA VAL A 398 -2.79 14.93 9.87
C VAL A 398 -2.26 13.74 10.66
N TYR A 399 -2.38 12.52 10.14
CA TYR A 399 -1.77 11.34 10.75
C TYR A 399 -0.24 11.44 10.81
N GLY A 400 0.38 11.97 9.74
CA GLY A 400 1.83 12.21 9.72
C GLY A 400 2.29 13.24 10.75
N LEU A 401 1.54 14.35 10.91
CA LEU A 401 1.82 15.36 11.92
C LEU A 401 1.68 14.81 13.35
N TRP A 402 0.67 13.98 13.60
CA TRP A 402 0.52 13.31 14.89
C TRP A 402 1.66 12.33 15.17
N ALA A 403 2.05 11.52 14.17
CA ALA A 403 3.20 10.63 14.30
C ALA A 403 4.49 11.41 14.60
N ALA A 404 4.73 12.53 13.90
CA ALA A 404 5.85 13.42 14.18
C ALA A 404 5.79 13.98 15.61
N PHE A 405 4.62 14.48 16.03
CA PHE A 405 4.43 15.01 17.38
C PHE A 405 4.76 13.97 18.43
N VAL A 406 4.23 12.75 18.32
CA VAL A 406 4.51 11.66 19.26
C VAL A 406 6.00 11.30 19.24
N THR A 407 6.61 11.16 18.07
CA THR A 407 8.02 10.80 17.93
C THR A 407 8.95 11.82 18.57
N PHE A 408 8.78 13.12 18.29
CA PHE A 408 9.74 14.14 18.70
C PHE A 408 9.46 14.76 20.07
N THR A 409 8.20 14.77 20.54
CA THR A 409 7.83 15.49 21.77
C THR A 409 7.66 14.58 22.99
N PHE A 410 7.17 13.35 22.83
CA PHE A 410 6.88 12.50 24.00
C PHE A 410 8.13 12.12 24.78
N PRO A 411 9.26 11.75 24.15
CA PRO A 411 10.49 11.50 24.89
C PRO A 411 11.02 12.73 25.65
N LEU A 412 10.68 13.95 25.22
CA LEU A 412 11.09 15.19 25.88
C LEU A 412 10.18 15.55 27.07
N ILE A 413 8.87 15.33 26.91
CA ILE A 413 7.86 15.67 27.93
C ILE A 413 7.83 14.61 29.04
N PHE A 414 8.02 13.35 28.67
CA PHE A 414 7.93 12.20 29.57
C PHE A 414 9.28 11.48 29.68
N TYR A 415 10.34 12.26 29.86
CA TYR A 415 11.72 11.76 29.95
C TYR A 415 11.96 10.87 31.17
#